data_AF-A0A0P9VAJ8-F1
#
_entry.id   AF-A0A0P9VAJ8-F1
#
_cell.length_a   1.000
_cell.length_b   1.000
_cell.length_c   1.000
_cell.angle_alpha   90.00
_cell.angle_beta   90.00
_cell.angle_gamma   90.00
#
_symmetry.space_group_name_H-M   'P 1'
#
loop_
_entity.id
_entity.type
_entity.pdbx_description
1 polymer ?
#
loop_
_entity_poly.entity_id
_entity_poly.type
_entity_poly.pdbx_seq_one_letter_code
_entity_poly.pdbx_strand_id
1 'polypeptide(L)'
;MTDVFMVEVKRVRELTEDRIVNQHLADGWVLLLVRSGQDMGQNPETGQWELSPCTSYTLAWRSTQAPKTLDQYSAERESALSSYTDWV
;
A
#
# COMPACT_ATOMS: atom_id res chain seq x y z
N MET A 1 -6.41 7.99 32.22
CA MET A 1 -6.25 9.17 31.34
C MET A 1 -5.48 8.64 30.14
N THR A 2 -6.16 8.43 29.01
CA THR A 2 -5.53 7.84 27.83
C THR A 2 -4.85 8.99 27.10
N ASP A 3 -3.52 9.07 27.21
CA ASP A 3 -2.75 9.97 26.37
C ASP A 3 -2.93 9.52 24.92
N VAL A 4 -3.84 10.21 24.21
CA VAL A 4 -3.93 10.08 22.76
C VAL A 4 -2.67 10.76 22.24
N PHE A 5 -1.62 9.97 22.01
CA PHE A 5 -0.46 10.40 21.24
C PHE A 5 -0.97 10.72 19.83
N MET A 6 -1.30 11.98 19.57
CA MET A 6 -1.37 12.52 18.21
C MET A 6 0.08 12.56 17.71
N VAL A 7 0.54 11.40 17.23
CA VAL A 7 1.78 11.29 16.47
C VAL A 7 1.61 12.17 15.25
N GLU A 8 2.51 13.12 15.04
CA GLU A 8 2.49 14.03 13.90
C GLU A 8 2.53 13.22 12.59
N VAL A 9 1.38 13.08 11.94
CA VAL A 9 1.25 12.36 10.67
C VAL A 9 1.82 13.25 9.58
N LYS A 10 3.02 12.90 9.10
CA LYS A 10 3.69 13.68 8.05
C LYS A 10 3.08 13.46 6.66
N ARG A 11 2.47 12.29 6.42
CA ARG A 11 1.87 11.94 5.13
C ARG A 11 0.87 10.80 5.29
N VAL A 12 -0.18 10.83 4.46
CA VAL A 12 -1.21 9.78 4.35
C VAL A 12 -1.22 9.21 2.92
N ARG A 13 -1.38 7.88 2.78
CA ARG A 13 -1.62 7.20 1.50
C ARG A 13 -2.80 6.24 1.64
N GLU A 14 -3.61 6.15 0.59
CA GLU A 14 -4.67 5.15 0.44
C GLU A 14 -4.24 4.14 -0.62
N LEU A 15 -4.31 2.86 -0.29
CA LEU A 15 -3.91 1.75 -1.14
C LEU A 15 -5.01 0.69 -1.15
N THR A 16 -5.19 0.01 -2.26
CA THR A 16 -6.24 -1.01 -2.42
C THR A 16 -5.70 -2.44 -2.60
N GLU A 17 -4.38 -2.58 -2.72
CA GLU A 17 -3.71 -3.88 -2.88
C GLU A 17 -2.96 -4.29 -1.61
N ASP A 18 -3.41 -5.37 -0.96
CA ASP A 18 -2.84 -5.95 0.25
C ASP A 18 -1.32 -6.15 0.17
N ARG A 19 -0.82 -6.55 -1.01
CA ARG A 19 0.59 -6.82 -1.22
C ARG A 19 1.45 -5.56 -1.21
N ILE A 20 0.94 -4.45 -1.74
CA ILE A 20 1.62 -3.15 -1.73
C ILE A 20 1.63 -2.59 -0.31
N VAL A 21 0.56 -2.81 0.45
CA VAL A 21 0.45 -2.40 1.86
C VAL A 21 1.54 -3.03 2.72
N ASN A 22 1.76 -4.34 2.60
CA ASN A 22 2.77 -5.04 3.38
C ASN A 22 4.20 -4.53 3.13
N GLN A 23 4.54 -4.13 1.90
CA GLN A 23 5.84 -3.54 1.59
C GLN A 23 6.03 -2.19 2.28
N HIS A 24 4.99 -1.37 2.32
CA HIS A 24 5.05 -0.07 2.99
C HIS A 24 5.19 -0.20 4.50
N LEU A 25 4.51 -1.18 5.13
CA LEU A 25 4.60 -1.40 6.58
C LEU A 25 6.01 -1.78 7.05
N ALA A 26 6.84 -2.38 6.20
CA ALA A 26 8.23 -2.70 6.53
C ALA A 26 9.15 -1.47 6.61
N ASP A 27 8.77 -0.35 5.98
CA ASP A 27 9.65 0.80 5.75
C ASP A 27 9.33 2.03 6.60
N GLY A 28 8.54 1.89 7.67
CA GLY A 28 8.21 3.00 8.59
C GLY A 28 6.87 3.68 8.34
N TRP A 29 6.05 3.10 7.47
CA TRP A 29 4.61 3.35 7.43
C TRP A 29 3.89 2.56 8.53
N VAL A 30 2.80 3.11 9.04
CA VAL A 30 1.90 2.46 10.01
C VAL A 30 0.49 2.40 9.44
N LEU A 31 -0.18 1.27 9.65
CA LEU A 31 -1.57 1.06 9.26
C LEU A 31 -2.48 1.84 10.21
N LEU A 32 -3.27 2.76 9.68
CA LEU A 32 -4.26 3.52 10.46
C LEU A 32 -5.64 2.90 10.34
N LEU A 33 -6.02 2.45 9.15
CA LEU A 33 -7.39 2.04 8.87
C LEU A 33 -7.47 1.03 7.74
N VAL A 34 -8.38 0.08 7.89
CA VAL A 34 -8.79 -0.88 6.86
C VAL A 34 -10.29 -0.73 6.67
N ARG A 35 -10.75 -0.59 5.43
CA ARG A 35 -12.18 -0.49 5.09
C ARG A 35 -12.51 -1.40 3.92
N SER A 36 -13.56 -2.21 4.06
CA SER A 36 -14.20 -2.86 2.92
C SER A 36 -14.97 -1.82 2.11
N GLY A 37 -14.88 -1.91 0.79
CA GLY A 37 -15.56 -1.04 -0.16
C GLY A 37 -15.93 -1.76 -1.45
N GLN A 38 -16.38 -0.97 -2.42
CA GLN A 38 -16.56 -1.41 -3.80
C GLN A 38 -15.84 -0.41 -4.69
N ASP A 39 -15.09 -0.91 -5.66
CA ASP A 39 -14.47 -0.10 -6.70
C ASP A 39 -15.19 -0.35 -8.02
N MET A 40 -15.34 0.71 -8.82
CA MET A 40 -15.97 0.62 -10.13
C MET A 40 -14.88 0.49 -11.18
N GLY A 41 -14.76 -0.69 -11.75
CA GLY A 41 -13.78 -1.01 -12.77
C GLY A 41 -14.44 -1.44 -14.07
N GLN A 42 -13.73 -1.29 -15.18
CA GLN A 42 -14.13 -1.94 -16.41
C GLN A 42 -13.64 -3.39 -16.38
N ASN A 43 -14.57 -4.34 -16.48
CA ASN A 43 -14.24 -5.75 -16.57
C ASN A 43 -13.54 -6.01 -17.92
N PRO A 44 -12.31 -6.55 -17.94
CA PRO A 44 -11.54 -6.75 -19.17
C PRO A 44 -12.12 -7.85 -20.07
N GLU A 45 -12.93 -8.76 -19.53
CA GLU A 45 -13.55 -9.85 -20.29
C GLU A 45 -14.88 -9.43 -20.92
N THR A 46 -15.69 -8.64 -20.21
CA THR A 46 -17.04 -8.23 -20.66
C THR A 46 -17.06 -6.82 -21.26
N GLY A 47 -16.03 -6.00 -20.98
CA GLY A 47 -15.96 -4.59 -21.33
C GLY A 47 -16.96 -3.70 -20.58
N GLN A 48 -17.71 -4.25 -19.63
CA GLN A 48 -18.73 -3.51 -18.88
C GLN A 48 -18.15 -2.89 -17.60
N TRP A 49 -18.77 -1.80 -17.15
CA TRP A 49 -18.48 -1.22 -15.86
C TRP A 49 -19.19 -2.03 -14.78
N GLU A 50 -18.42 -2.61 -13.88
CA GLU A 50 -18.90 -3.49 -12.82
C GLU A 50 -18.34 -3.04 -11.47
N LEU A 51 -19.13 -3.20 -10.42
CA LEU A 51 -18.69 -2.96 -9.05
C LEU A 51 -18.03 -4.24 -8.53
N SER A 52 -16.77 -4.13 -8.12
CA SER A 52 -16.02 -5.23 -7.51
C SER A 52 -15.72 -4.92 -6.04
N PRO A 53 -15.85 -5.90 -5.12
CA PRO A 53 -15.45 -5.68 -3.73
C PRO A 53 -13.96 -5.36 -3.67
N CYS A 54 -13.60 -4.33 -2.90
CA CYS A 54 -12.23 -3.91 -2.67
C CYS A 54 -11.98 -3.70 -1.17
N THR A 55 -10.71 -3.69 -0.78
CA THR A 55 -10.30 -3.30 0.56
C THR A 55 -9.39 -2.11 0.44
N SER A 56 -9.74 -1.00 1.09
CA SER A 56 -8.92 0.20 1.17
C SER A 56 -8.13 0.23 2.48
N TYR A 57 -6.85 0.56 2.36
CA TYR A 57 -5.88 0.68 3.44
C TYR A 57 -5.35 2.10 3.52
N THR A 58 -5.54 2.74 4.66
CA THR A 58 -4.94 4.05 4.95
C THR A 58 -3.65 3.86 5.74
N LEU A 59 -2.54 4.27 5.16
CA LEU A 59 -1.21 4.24 5.78
C LEU A 59 -0.76 5.65 6.14
N ALA A 60 -0.12 5.79 7.31
CA ALA A 60 0.54 7.02 7.73
C ALA A 60 2.06 6.85 7.84
N TRP A 61 2.79 7.87 7.43
CA TRP A 61 4.25 7.89 7.55
C TRP A 61 4.67 8.45 8.91
N ARG A 62 5.49 7.69 9.64
CA ARG A 62 6.00 8.09 10.97
C ARG A 62 7.51 8.30 11.03
N SER A 63 8.26 7.86 10.03
CA SER A 63 9.73 7.95 10.06
C SER A 63 10.24 9.39 9.94
N THR A 64 11.48 9.61 10.39
CA THR A 64 12.22 10.86 10.20
C THR A 64 12.81 10.98 8.80
N GLN A 65 12.97 9.86 8.09
CA GLN A 65 13.45 9.82 6.72
C GLN A 65 12.32 10.16 5.72
N ALA A 66 12.71 10.51 4.49
CA ALA A 66 11.74 10.69 3.41
C ALA A 66 11.14 9.33 3.00
N PRO A 67 9.82 9.23 2.81
CA PRO A 67 9.22 8.01 2.34
C PRO A 67 9.64 7.73 0.90
N LYS A 68 9.90 6.45 0.60
CA LYS A 68 10.12 5.99 -0.77
C LYS A 68 8.94 6.31 -1.69
N THR A 69 9.22 6.58 -2.95
CA THR A 69 8.21 6.69 -4.01
C THR A 69 7.67 5.31 -4.38
N LEU A 70 6.52 5.26 -5.07
CA LEU A 70 5.98 3.99 -5.56
C LEU A 70 6.96 3.31 -6.53
N ASP A 71 7.61 4.08 -7.39
CA ASP A 71 8.60 3.56 -8.35
C ASP A 71 9.80 2.90 -7.66
N GLN A 72 10.25 3.45 -6.52
CA GLN A 72 11.34 2.87 -5.75
C GLN A 72 10.96 1.50 -5.16
N TYR A 73 9.73 1.35 -4.65
CA TYR A 73 9.22 0.05 -4.20
C TYR A 73 9.10 -0.95 -5.35
N SER A 74 8.63 -0.50 -6.51
CA SER A 74 8.54 -1.35 -7.71
C SER A 74 9.91 -1.82 -8.18
N ALA A 75 10.92 -0.95 -8.21
CA ALA A 75 12.28 -1.28 -8.63
C ALA A 75 12.98 -2.26 -7.67
N GLU A 76 12.84 -2.06 -6.35
CA GLU A 76 13.38 -3.00 -5.35
C GLU A 76 12.75 -4.40 -5.49
N ARG A 77 11.45 -4.45 -5.79
CA ARG A 77 10.74 -5.71 -6.06
C ARG A 77 11.29 -6.42 -7.31
N GLU A 78 11.44 -5.71 -8.42
CA GLU A 78 11.96 -6.29 -9.66
C GLU A 78 13.38 -6.83 -9.47
N SER A 79 14.23 -6.08 -8.76
CA SER A 79 15.56 -6.53 -8.38
C SER A 79 15.54 -7.79 -7.51
N ALA A 80 14.69 -7.83 -6.47
CA ALA A 80 14.55 -8.99 -5.60
C ALA A 80 14.03 -10.23 -6.35
N LEU A 81 13.10 -10.06 -7.29
CA LEU A 81 12.57 -11.16 -8.10
C LEU A 81 13.62 -11.67 -9.10
N SER A 82 14.37 -10.79 -9.75
CA SER A 82 15.48 -11.16 -10.64
C SER A 82 16.56 -11.93 -9.88
N SER A 83 16.89 -11.47 -8.66
CA SER A 83 17.86 -12.14 -7.80
C SER A 83 17.40 -13.50 -7.31
N TYR A 84 16.12 -13.86 -7.41
CA TYR A 84 15.60 -15.18 -7.05
C TYR A 84 15.65 -16.15 -8.24
N THR A 85 15.41 -15.65 -9.45
CA THR A 85 15.49 -16.46 -10.68
C THR A 85 16.92 -16.82 -11.07
N ASP A 86 17.92 -16.05 -10.65
CA ASP A 86 19.34 -16.36 -10.94
C ASP A 86 19.90 -17.53 -10.10
N TRP A 87 19.16 -18.06 -9.12
CA TRP A 87 19.56 -19.20 -8.28
C TRP A 87 18.85 -20.52 -8.64
N VAL A 88 17.99 -20.51 -9.67
CA VAL A 88 17.25 -21.69 -10.18
C VAL A 88 17.82 -22.10 -11.53
#